data_AF-V7ENL5-F1
#
_entry.id   AF-V7ENL5-F1
#
_cell.length_a   1.000
_cell.length_b   1.000
_cell.length_c   1.000
_cell.angle_alpha   90.00
_cell.angle_beta   90.00
_cell.angle_gamma   90.00
#
_symmetry.space_group_name_H-M   'P 1'
#
loop_
_entity.id
_entity.type
_entity.pdbx_description
1 polymer ?
#
loop_
_entity_poly.entity_id
_entity_poly.type
_entity_poly.pdbx_seq_one_letter_code
_entity_poly.pdbx_strand_id
1 'polypeptide(L)' 'MPAKSKAQQKAAGAALSAKRGDTAKKDLKGASRDMADRMSEKELEDLAATRRKGLPEKKRD' A
#
# COMPACT_ATOMS: atom_id res chain seq x y z
N MET A 1 5.87 7.85 6.35
CA MET A 1 6.33 8.52 5.10
C MET A 1 5.22 8.47 4.06
N PRO A 2 5.00 9.52 3.22
CA PRO A 2 3.90 9.52 2.25
C PRO A 2 4.18 8.70 0.98
N ALA A 3 3.13 8.21 0.33
CA ALA A 3 3.22 7.48 -0.93
C ALA A 3 3.63 8.40 -2.09
N LYS A 4 4.49 7.89 -2.98
CA LYS A 4 5.03 8.63 -4.14
C LYS A 4 4.22 8.44 -5.43
N SER A 5 3.25 7.51 -5.43
CA SER A 5 2.38 7.25 -6.58
C SER A 5 1.03 6.70 -6.14
N LYS A 6 0.01 6.86 -7.00
CA LYS A 6 -1.32 6.29 -6.78
C LYS A 6 -1.28 4.76 -6.68
N ALA A 7 -0.42 4.12 -7.49
CA ALA A 7 -0.21 2.67 -7.41
C ALA A 7 0.32 2.24 -6.04
N GLN A 8 1.32 2.94 -5.50
CA GLN A 8 1.88 2.65 -4.18
C GLN A 8 0.84 2.85 -3.06
N GLN A 9 0.08 3.95 -3.09
CA GLN A 9 -0.97 4.20 -2.11
C GLN A 9 -2.07 3.12 -2.14
N LYS A 10 -2.47 2.68 -3.35
CA LYS A 10 -3.44 1.57 -3.52
C LYS A 10 -2.89 0.25 -2.97
N ALA A 11 -1.63 -0.07 -3.29
CA ALA A 11 -0.98 -1.26 -2.79
C ALA A 11 -0.86 -1.26 -1.26
N ALA A 12 -0.52 -0.11 -0.67
CA ALA A 12 -0.49 0.07 0.77
C ALA A 12 -1.85 -0.18 1.43
N GLY A 13 -2.93 0.33 0.85
CA GLY A 13 -4.29 0.10 1.37
C GLY A 13 -4.68 -1.39 1.36
N ALA A 14 -4.39 -2.10 0.26
CA ALA A 14 -4.64 -3.54 0.19
C ALA A 14 -3.78 -4.34 1.18
N ALA A 15 -2.50 -3.97 1.31
CA ALA A 15 -1.59 -4.58 2.27
C ALA A 15 -2.04 -4.34 3.72
N LEU A 16 -2.51 -3.13 4.03
CA LEU A 16 -3.04 -2.75 5.35
C LEU A 16 -4.27 -3.59 5.71
N SER A 17 -5.21 -3.71 4.76
CA SER A 17 -6.40 -4.57 4.89
C SER A 17 -6.00 -6.01 5.25
N ALA A 18 -5.00 -6.57 4.56
CA ALA A 18 -4.53 -7.91 4.88
C ALA A 18 -3.81 -8.01 6.22
N LYS A 19 -3.13 -6.94 6.64
CA LYS A 19 -2.43 -6.92 7.93
C LYS A 19 -3.38 -6.85 9.13
N ARG A 20 -4.55 -6.22 8.94
CA ARG A 20 -5.66 -6.17 9.90
C ARG A 20 -6.52 -7.43 9.91
N GLY A 21 -6.33 -8.32 8.94
CA GLY A 21 -7.08 -9.57 8.81
C GLY A 21 -8.36 -9.47 7.98
N ASP A 22 -8.67 -8.30 7.42
CA ASP A 22 -9.86 -8.06 6.60
C ASP A 22 -9.75 -8.65 5.18
N THR A 23 -8.53 -8.97 4.75
CA THR A 23 -8.25 -9.56 3.42
C THR A 23 -7.23 -10.69 3.56
N ALA A 24 -7.44 -11.81 2.88
CA ALA A 24 -6.48 -12.90 2.96
C ALA A 24 -5.18 -12.52 2.22
N LYS A 25 -4.02 -12.74 2.86
CA LYS A 25 -2.71 -12.46 2.24
C LYS A 25 -2.51 -13.14 0.89
N LYS A 26 -3.12 -14.31 0.68
CA LYS A 26 -3.07 -15.06 -0.58
C LYS A 26 -3.75 -14.34 -1.76
N ASP A 27 -4.66 -13.42 -1.48
CA ASP A 27 -5.40 -12.65 -2.49
C ASP A 27 -4.61 -11.41 -2.93
N LEU A 28 -3.56 -11.03 -2.21
CA LEU A 28 -2.66 -9.95 -2.57
C LEU A 28 -1.72 -10.35 -3.72
N LYS A 29 -1.39 -9.35 -4.56
CA LYS A 29 -0.55 -9.55 -5.75
C LYS A 29 0.47 -8.43 -5.89
N GLY A 30 1.67 -8.78 -6.35
CA GLY A 30 2.77 -7.85 -6.58
C GLY A 30 3.09 -7.02 -5.33
N ALA A 31 3.21 -5.71 -5.50
CA ALA A 31 3.64 -4.79 -4.45
C ALA A 31 2.80 -4.88 -3.16
N SER A 32 1.48 -5.11 -3.22
CA SER A 32 0.69 -5.20 -1.99
C SER A 32 1.06 -6.41 -1.13
N ARG A 33 1.44 -7.52 -1.76
CA ARG A 33 1.90 -8.72 -1.05
C ARG A 33 3.24 -8.47 -0.37
N ASP A 34 4.21 -7.95 -1.12
CA ASP A 34 5.54 -7.62 -0.57
C ASP A 34 5.45 -6.61 0.57
N MET A 35 4.58 -5.61 0.43
CA MET A 35 4.32 -4.60 1.46
C MET A 35 3.69 -5.23 2.72
N ALA A 36 2.71 -6.13 2.58
CA ALA A 36 2.08 -6.80 3.72
C ALA A 36 3.05 -7.70 4.50
N ASP A 37 4.08 -8.22 3.83
CA ASP A 37 5.08 -9.09 4.43
C ASP A 37 6.25 -8.30 5.06
N ARG A 38 6.63 -7.16 4.49
CA ARG A 38 7.84 -6.42 4.89
C ARG A 38 7.59 -5.15 5.69
N MET A 39 6.40 -4.55 5.63
CA MET A 39 6.11 -3.28 6.28
C MET A 39 5.25 -3.45 7.52
N SER A 40 5.44 -2.58 8.52
CA SER A 40 4.59 -2.49 9.72
C SER A 40 3.18 -1.96 9.39
N GLU A 41 2.21 -2.19 10.28
CA GLU A 41 0.85 -1.64 10.07
C GLU A 41 0.88 -0.12 9.94
N LYS A 42 1.64 0.55 10.82
CA LYS A 42 1.79 2.00 10.84
C LYS A 42 2.40 2.54 9.55
N GLU A 43 3.42 1.88 9.00
CA GLU A 43 4.01 2.32 7.72
C GLU A 43 3.02 2.15 6.55
N LEU A 44 2.21 1.10 6.55
CA LEU A 44 1.16 0.89 5.55
C LEU A 44 0.05 1.94 5.68
N GLU A 45 -0.31 2.30 6.90
CA GLU A 45 -1.28 3.36 7.21
C GLU A 45 -0.80 4.72 6.70
N ASP A 46 0.45 5.11 6.98
CA ASP A 46 1.04 6.36 6.47
C ASP A 46 0.97 6.45 4.93
N LEU A 47 1.31 5.35 4.26
CA LEU A 47 1.28 5.28 2.81
C LEU A 47 -0.15 5.31 2.28
N ALA A 48 -1.07 4.58 2.90
CA ALA A 48 -2.48 4.52 2.52
C ALA A 48 -3.22 5.84 2.80
N ALA A 49 -2.84 6.58 3.83
CA ALA A 49 -3.43 7.87 4.18
C ALA A 49 -3.03 9.02 3.23
N THR A 50 -2.04 8.78 2.36
CA THR A 50 -1.59 9.81 1.41
C THR A 50 -2.69 10.16 0.42
N ARG A 51 -2.95 11.47 0.23
CA ARG A 51 -3.96 11.95 -0.73
C ARG A 51 -3.62 11.50 -2.14
N ARG A 52 -4.58 10.87 -2.82
CA ARG A 52 -4.44 10.39 -4.22
C ARG A 52 -4.34 11.52 -5.25
N LYS A 53 -4.96 12.67 -4.98
CA LYS A 53 -4.98 13.81 -5.90
C LYS A 53 -3.58 14.42 -5.98
N GLY A 54 -3.09 14.65 -7.19
CA GLY A 54 -1.76 15.22 -7.45
C GLY A 54 -0.62 14.20 -7.50
N LEU A 55 -0.87 12.92 -7.17
CA LEU A 55 0.12 11.86 -7.35
C LEU A 55 0.14 11.35 -8.80
N PRO A 56 1.31 11.00 -9.34
CA PRO A 56 1.38 10.28 -10.61
C PRO A 56 0.79 8.86 -10.47
N GLU A 57 0.33 8.27 -11.58
CA GLU A 57 -0.19 6.88 -11.57
C GLU A 57 0.86 5.88 -11.08
N LYS A 58 2.09 5.99 -11.61
CA LYS A 58 3.25 5.21 -11.22
C LYS A 58 4.42 6.16 -11.04
N LYS A 59 5.31 5.87 -10.07
CA LYS A 59 6.61 6.54 -10.00
C LYS A 59 7.41 6.07 -11.22
N ARG A 60 7.86 6.99 -12.05
CA ARG A 60 8.94 6.71 -13.00
C ARG A 60 10.23 6.77 -12.17
N ASP A 61 11.05 5.73 -12.29
CA ASP A 61 12.40 5.76 -11.72
C ASP A 61 13.28 6.72 -12.51
#